data_AF-A0A7S3SY92-F1
#
_entry.id   AF-A0A7S3SY92-F1
#
_cell.length_a   1.000
_cell.length_b   1.000
_cell.length_c   1.000
_cell.angle_alpha   90.00
_cell.angle_beta   90.00
_cell.angle_gamma   90.00
#
_symmetry.space_group_name_H-M   'P 1'
#
loop_
_entity.id
_entity.type
_entity.pdbx_description
1 polymer ?
#
loop_
_entity_poly.entity_id
_entity_poly.type
_entity_poly.pdbx_seq_one_letter_code
_entity_poly.pdbx_strand_id
1 'polypeptide(L)'
;LYAPLAQAVGFASLGMSIEALSYRRLFPRAMGRLAAWYEQVWPDAQELVPILTEQLRTAILSAPSLDGLLDSVSVTGRVKTPTSTLRKLLRDVDHVESVRDVLAFRVVLKASGTASQELAATMS
;
A
#
# COMPACT_ATOMS: atom_id res chain seq x y z
N LEU A 1 12.17 -19.46 -8.07
CA LEU A 1 13.12 -18.96 -9.08
C LEU A 1 12.51 -17.85 -9.95
N TYR A 2 11.39 -18.10 -10.64
CA TYR A 2 10.82 -17.13 -11.59
C TYR A 2 10.22 -15.86 -10.98
N ALA A 3 9.54 -15.94 -9.82
CA ALA A 3 8.98 -14.76 -9.16
C ALA A 3 10.04 -13.70 -8.77
N PRO A 4 11.14 -14.05 -8.06
CA PRO A 4 12.19 -13.07 -7.75
C PRO A 4 12.97 -12.60 -8.99
N LEU A 5 13.15 -13.47 -10.00
CA LEU A 5 13.77 -13.06 -11.27
C LEU A 5 12.94 -11.97 -11.97
N ALA A 6 11.63 -12.17 -12.10
CA ALA A 6 10.74 -11.19 -12.72
C ALA A 6 10.78 -9.83 -11.99
N GLN A 7 10.89 -9.83 -10.66
CA GLN A 7 11.05 -8.60 -9.88
C GLN A 7 12.38 -7.91 -10.17
N ALA A 8 13.48 -8.66 -10.28
CA ALA A 8 14.82 -8.12 -10.54
C ALA A 8 14.95 -7.50 -11.94
N VAL A 9 14.24 -8.03 -12.94
CA VAL A 9 14.32 -7.57 -14.34
C VAL A 9 13.22 -6.56 -14.72
N GLY A 10 12.57 -5.91 -13.74
CA GLY A 10 11.58 -4.85 -13.98
C GLY A 10 10.15 -5.33 -14.26
N PHE A 11 9.88 -6.63 -14.23
CA PHE A 11 8.54 -7.22 -14.37
C PHE A 11 7.90 -7.51 -13.00
N ALA A 12 7.91 -6.53 -12.10
CA ALA A 12 7.44 -6.70 -10.73
C ALA A 12 5.97 -7.15 -10.65
N SER A 13 5.10 -6.65 -11.54
CA SER A 13 3.69 -7.06 -11.62
C SER A 13 3.55 -8.56 -11.92
N LEU A 14 4.27 -9.05 -12.93
CA LEU A 14 4.30 -10.47 -13.29
C LEU A 14 4.87 -11.32 -12.14
N GLY A 15 5.96 -10.86 -11.52
CA GLY A 15 6.54 -11.53 -10.36
C GLY A 15 5.54 -11.71 -9.21
N MET A 16 4.74 -10.67 -8.92
CA MET A 16 3.66 -10.74 -7.93
C MET A 16 2.57 -11.75 -8.31
N SER A 17 2.18 -11.80 -9.59
CA SER A 17 1.17 -12.76 -10.07
C SER A 17 1.65 -14.21 -9.98
N ILE A 18 2.90 -14.48 -10.40
CA ILE A 18 3.51 -15.82 -10.30
C ILE A 18 3.56 -16.28 -8.84
N GLU A 19 3.96 -15.39 -7.94
CA GLU A 19 4.03 -15.68 -6.52
C GLU A 19 2.66 -15.95 -5.91
N ALA A 20 1.65 -15.15 -6.25
CA ALA A 20 0.27 -15.37 -5.80
C ALA A 20 -0.27 -16.73 -6.23
N LEU A 21 -0.02 -17.14 -7.48
CA LEU A 21 -0.40 -18.46 -7.98
C LEU A 21 0.36 -19.58 -7.25
N SER A 22 1.65 -19.38 -7.00
CA SER A 22 2.48 -20.35 -6.28
C SER A 22 1.97 -20.56 -4.85
N TYR A 23 1.67 -19.50 -4.11
CA TYR A 23 1.13 -19.61 -2.75
C TYR A 23 -0.23 -20.30 -2.69
N ARG A 24 -1.12 -20.05 -3.65
CA ARG A 24 -2.41 -20.76 -3.73
C ARG A 24 -2.23 -22.27 -3.90
N ARG A 25 -1.17 -22.71 -4.58
CA ARG A 25 -0.87 -24.13 -4.81
C ARG A 25 -0.10 -24.76 -3.65
N LEU A 26 0.88 -24.04 -3.10
CA LEU A 26 1.74 -24.55 -2.03
C LEU A 26 1.07 -24.52 -0.65
N PHE A 27 0.22 -23.51 -0.39
CA PHE A 27 -0.39 -23.28 0.93
C PHE A 27 -1.91 -23.09 0.84
N PRO A 28 -2.66 -24.04 0.24
CA PRO A 28 -4.08 -23.86 -0.04
C PRO A 28 -4.92 -23.62 1.22
N ARG A 29 -4.64 -24.35 2.31
CA ARG A 29 -5.34 -24.18 3.61
C ARG A 29 -5.04 -22.84 4.26
N ALA A 30 -3.79 -22.40 4.24
CA ALA A 30 -3.40 -21.12 4.83
C ALA A 30 -4.03 -19.95 4.07
N MET A 31 -4.01 -20.00 2.74
CA MET A 31 -4.67 -19.02 1.88
C MET A 31 -6.19 -19.00 2.09
N GLY A 32 -6.82 -20.17 2.25
CA GLY A 32 -8.26 -20.26 2.55
C GLY A 32 -8.63 -19.64 3.90
N ARG A 33 -7.87 -19.95 4.96
CA ARG A 33 -8.07 -19.33 6.29
C ARG A 33 -7.88 -17.82 6.24
N LEU A 34 -6.85 -17.35 5.54
CA LEU A 34 -6.55 -15.93 5.43
C LEU A 34 -7.65 -15.20 4.64
N ALA A 35 -8.15 -15.78 3.56
CA ALA A 35 -9.29 -15.23 2.83
C ALA A 35 -10.53 -15.11 3.72
N ALA A 36 -10.88 -16.16 4.47
CA ALA A 36 -12.01 -16.12 5.39
C ALA A 36 -11.83 -15.07 6.50
N TRP A 37 -10.61 -14.91 7.02
CA TRP A 37 -10.30 -13.87 8.01
C TRP A 37 -10.47 -12.45 7.46
N TYR A 38 -10.04 -12.20 6.21
CA TYR A 38 -10.25 -10.91 5.54
C TYR A 38 -11.74 -10.55 5.43
N GLU A 39 -12.59 -11.52 5.06
CA GLU A 39 -14.05 -11.33 4.98
C GLU A 39 -14.68 -11.04 6.34
N GLN A 40 -14.15 -11.62 7.43
CA GLN A 40 -14.69 -11.44 8.78
C GLN A 40 -14.27 -10.11 9.41
N VAL A 41 -13.00 -9.73 9.29
CA VAL A 41 -12.46 -8.56 10.00
C VAL A 41 -12.68 -7.29 9.18
N TRP A 42 -12.88 -7.40 7.87
CA TRP A 42 -12.87 -6.24 7.00
C TRP A 42 -13.96 -6.22 5.91
N PRO A 43 -15.24 -6.53 6.22
CA PRO A 43 -16.33 -6.39 5.25
C PRO A 43 -16.45 -4.94 4.74
N ASP A 44 -16.17 -3.97 5.61
CA ASP A 44 -16.36 -2.54 5.32
C ASP A 44 -15.13 -1.91 4.64
N ALA A 45 -14.09 -2.68 4.26
CA ALA A 45 -12.85 -2.13 3.69
C ALA A 45 -13.14 -1.31 2.45
N GLN A 46 -14.02 -1.86 1.62
CA GLN A 46 -14.34 -1.32 0.32
C GLN A 46 -15.05 0.02 0.45
N GLU A 47 -15.77 0.24 1.56
CA GLU A 47 -16.44 1.50 1.87
C GLU A 47 -15.53 2.48 2.63
N LEU A 48 -14.79 1.99 3.62
CA LEU A 48 -13.90 2.82 4.46
C LEU A 48 -12.70 3.37 3.69
N VAL A 49 -12.11 2.59 2.77
CA VAL A 49 -10.90 3.03 2.05
C VAL A 49 -11.14 4.31 1.23
N PRO A 50 -12.22 4.42 0.41
CA PRO A 50 -12.56 5.68 -0.25
C PRO A 50 -12.78 6.85 0.72
N ILE A 51 -13.52 6.63 1.82
CA ILE A 51 -13.82 7.66 2.82
C ILE A 51 -12.52 8.18 3.44
N LEU A 52 -11.66 7.28 3.91
CA LEU A 52 -10.38 7.62 4.53
C LEU A 52 -9.41 8.26 3.52
N THR A 53 -9.44 7.83 2.26
CA THR A 53 -8.65 8.44 1.18
C THR A 53 -9.03 9.91 1.01
N GLU A 54 -10.33 10.21 0.98
CA GLU A 54 -10.84 11.56 0.79
C GLU A 54 -10.63 12.45 2.03
N GLN A 55 -10.81 11.89 3.23
CA GLN A 55 -10.50 12.58 4.48
C GLN A 55 -9.01 12.95 4.56
N LEU A 56 -8.12 12.02 4.20
CA LEU A 56 -6.68 12.28 4.18
C LEU A 56 -6.33 13.33 3.13
N ARG A 57 -6.92 13.25 1.93
CA ARG A 57 -6.74 14.27 0.88
C ARG A 57 -7.17 15.65 1.37
N THR A 58 -8.34 15.73 2.00
CA THR A 58 -8.88 16.99 2.53
C THR A 58 -7.99 17.55 3.63
N ALA A 59 -7.56 16.72 4.58
CA ALA A 59 -6.67 17.13 5.66
C ALA A 59 -5.34 17.69 5.15
N ILE A 60 -4.76 17.09 4.12
CA ILE A 60 -3.53 17.57 3.48
C ILE A 60 -3.76 18.94 2.83
N LEU A 61 -4.86 19.12 2.09
CA LEU A 61 -5.16 20.37 1.39
C LEU A 61 -5.57 21.51 2.34
N SER A 62 -6.17 21.19 3.48
CA SER A 62 -6.56 22.17 4.49
C SER A 62 -5.42 22.53 5.46
N ALA A 63 -4.26 21.87 5.36
CA ALA A 63 -3.15 22.10 6.26
C ALA A 63 -2.49 23.46 5.96
N PRO A 64 -2.53 24.44 6.88
CA PRO A 64 -1.94 25.76 6.63
C PRO A 64 -0.43 25.70 6.36
N SER A 65 0.25 24.69 6.91
CA SER A 65 1.70 24.48 6.70
C SER A 65 2.06 24.00 5.29
N LEU A 66 1.08 23.64 4.46
CA LEU A 66 1.27 23.17 3.08
C LEU A 66 0.66 24.12 2.05
N ASP A 67 0.03 25.21 2.49
CA ASP A 67 -0.59 26.19 1.61
C ASP A 67 0.47 26.88 0.72
N GLY A 68 0.20 26.97 -0.58
CA GLY A 68 1.15 27.49 -1.57
C GLY A 68 2.40 26.63 -1.85
N LEU A 69 2.62 25.54 -1.08
CA LEU A 69 3.80 24.68 -1.22
C LEU A 69 3.60 23.48 -2.16
N LEU A 70 2.36 23.20 -2.57
CA LEU A 70 2.02 22.00 -3.33
C LEU A 70 1.33 22.36 -4.65
N ASP A 71 1.86 21.83 -5.75
CA ASP A 71 1.25 21.89 -7.09
C ASP A 71 0.12 20.86 -7.23
N SER A 72 0.31 19.66 -6.66
CA SER A 72 -0.66 18.58 -6.77
C SER A 72 -0.53 17.57 -5.64
N VAL A 73 -1.67 16.99 -5.22
CA VAL A 73 -1.76 15.93 -4.22
C VAL A 73 -2.52 14.75 -4.81
N SER A 74 -1.93 13.56 -4.75
CA SER A 74 -2.58 12.31 -5.10
C SER A 74 -2.57 11.37 -3.90
N VAL A 75 -3.75 10.96 -3.45
CA VAL A 75 -3.91 9.96 -2.39
C VAL A 75 -4.60 8.75 -3.00
N THR A 76 -4.02 7.57 -2.79
CA THR A 76 -4.60 6.30 -3.21
C THR A 76 -4.59 5.33 -2.04
N GLY A 77 -5.77 4.82 -1.67
CA GLY A 77 -5.93 3.76 -0.68
C GLY A 77 -6.09 2.40 -1.34
N ARG A 78 -5.57 1.34 -0.70
CA ARG A 78 -5.83 -0.04 -1.11
C ARG A 78 -5.83 -1.00 0.08
N VAL A 79 -6.50 -2.11 -0.11
CA VAL A 79 -6.40 -3.30 0.76
C VAL A 79 -5.26 -4.18 0.26
N LYS A 80 -4.38 -4.62 1.17
CA LYS A 80 -3.31 -5.57 0.84
C LYS A 80 -3.88 -6.94 0.54
N THR A 81 -3.29 -7.61 -0.43
CA THR A 81 -3.73 -8.95 -0.83
C THR A 81 -3.37 -10.00 0.24
N PRO A 82 -4.17 -11.08 0.37
CA PRO A 82 -3.83 -12.21 1.24
C PRO A 82 -2.43 -12.79 0.96
N THR A 83 -2.00 -12.81 -0.31
CA THR A 83 -0.65 -13.22 -0.70
C THR A 83 0.46 -12.41 -0.01
N SER A 84 0.29 -11.08 0.08
CA SER A 84 1.25 -10.20 0.73
C SER A 84 1.31 -10.43 2.24
N THR A 85 0.15 -10.68 2.83
CA THR A 85 0.03 -11.00 4.26
C THR A 85 0.65 -12.37 4.57
N LEU A 86 0.39 -13.39 3.75
CA LEU A 86 1.04 -14.69 3.90
C LEU A 86 2.56 -14.58 3.78
N ARG A 87 3.08 -13.76 2.86
CA ARG A 87 4.52 -13.52 2.77
C ARG A 87 5.12 -12.99 4.07
N LYS A 88 4.41 -12.09 4.76
CA LYS A 88 4.85 -11.54 6.05
C LYS A 88 4.78 -12.58 7.17
N LEU A 89 3.69 -13.34 7.23
CA LEU A 89 3.53 -14.43 8.19
C LEU A 89 4.64 -15.48 8.04
N LEU A 90 5.06 -15.76 6.81
CA LEU A 90 6.16 -16.69 6.54
C LEU A 90 7.55 -16.13 6.90
N ARG A 91 7.70 -14.82 7.10
CA ARG A 91 8.99 -14.19 7.41
C ARG A 91 9.15 -13.80 8.88
N ASP A 92 8.16 -13.10 9.42
CA ASP A 92 8.39 -12.22 10.58
C ASP A 92 7.32 -12.34 11.69
N VAL A 93 6.26 -13.15 11.53
CA VAL A 93 5.08 -13.07 12.41
C VAL A 93 4.41 -14.42 12.67
N ASP A 94 4.28 -14.81 13.94
CA ASP A 94 3.71 -16.11 14.36
C ASP A 94 2.16 -16.18 14.28
N HIS A 95 1.45 -15.04 14.31
CA HIS A 95 -0.01 -15.01 14.43
C HIS A 95 -0.70 -14.04 13.45
N VAL A 96 -1.77 -14.51 12.79
CA VAL A 96 -2.52 -13.77 11.76
C VAL A 96 -3.19 -12.53 12.33
N GLU A 97 -3.65 -12.61 13.58
CA GLU A 97 -4.35 -11.57 14.32
C GLU A 97 -3.47 -10.34 14.62
N SER A 98 -2.14 -10.51 14.59
CA SER A 98 -1.19 -9.42 14.75
C SER A 98 -0.94 -8.64 13.45
N VAL A 99 -1.45 -9.12 12.31
CA VAL A 99 -1.36 -8.43 11.03
C VAL A 99 -2.35 -7.26 11.01
N ARG A 100 -1.92 -6.13 11.58
CA ARG A 100 -2.66 -4.85 11.54
C ARG A 100 -2.45 -4.08 10.25
N ASP A 101 -1.44 -4.45 9.46
CA ASP A 101 -1.04 -3.76 8.23
C ASP A 101 -1.76 -4.33 7.01
N VAL A 102 -3.10 -4.26 7.03
CA VAL A 102 -4.00 -4.71 5.96
C VAL A 102 -4.38 -3.58 5.01
N LEU A 103 -4.48 -2.35 5.52
CA LEU A 103 -4.73 -1.16 4.71
C LEU A 103 -3.42 -0.46 4.37
N ALA A 104 -3.34 0.11 3.17
CA ALA A 104 -2.22 0.96 2.77
C ALA A 104 -2.72 2.18 2.03
N PHE A 105 -2.24 3.35 2.45
CA PHE A 105 -2.42 4.60 1.73
C PHE A 105 -1.09 5.03 1.12
N ARG A 106 -1.14 5.44 -0.15
CA ARG A 106 -0.02 6.05 -0.86
C ARG A 106 -0.37 7.50 -1.11
N VAL A 107 0.45 8.39 -0.55
CA VAL A 107 0.37 9.83 -0.77
C VAL A 107 1.54 10.24 -1.67
N VAL A 108 1.23 10.90 -2.77
CA VAL A 108 2.20 11.48 -3.69
C VAL A 108 1.98 12.99 -3.71
N LEU A 109 2.99 13.73 -3.31
CA LEU A 109 2.98 15.19 -3.26
C LEU A 109 3.92 15.73 -4.33
N LYS A 110 3.46 16.75 -5.07
CA LYS A 110 4.31 17.53 -5.97
C LYS A 110 4.48 18.91 -5.36
N ALA A 111 5.72 19.28 -5.05
CA ALA A 111 6.03 20.61 -4.53
C ALA A 111 5.74 21.68 -5.60
N SER A 112 5.40 22.89 -5.15
CA SER A 112 5.26 24.04 -6.02
C SER A 112 6.61 24.48 -6.56
N GLY A 113 6.59 25.11 -7.74
CA GLY A 113 7.81 25.63 -8.37
C GLY A 113 8.54 26.64 -7.48
N THR A 114 7.81 27.46 -6.72
CA THR A 114 8.34 28.44 -5.77
C THR A 114 9.01 27.77 -4.57
N ALA A 115 8.37 26.79 -3.93
CA ALA A 115 8.96 26.06 -2.81
C ALA A 115 10.22 25.28 -3.22
N SER A 116 10.22 24.73 -4.43
CA SER A 116 11.39 24.02 -4.99
C SER A 116 12.57 24.97 -5.25
N GLN A 117 12.28 26.21 -5.69
CA GLN A 117 13.28 27.25 -5.91
C GLN A 117 13.85 27.81 -4.60
N GLU A 118 13.01 28.04 -3.58
CA GLU A 118 13.44 28.49 -2.25
C GLU A 118 14.35 27.45 -1.56
N LEU A 119 14.02 26.16 -1.67
CA LEU A 119 14.87 25.09 -1.14
C LEU A 119 16.22 25.01 -1.87
N ALA A 120 16.22 25.16 -3.21
CA ALA A 120 17.44 25.18 -4.01
C ALA A 120 18.33 26.40 -3.69
N ALA A 121 17.72 27.56 -3.42
CA ALA A 121 18.43 28.78 -3.04
C ALA A 121 19.05 28.72 -1.62
N THR A 122 18.47 27.92 -0.73
CA THR A 122 18.98 27.75 0.65
C THR A 122 20.12 26.72 0.74
N MET A 123 20.30 25.89 -0.30
CA MET A 123 21.35 24.87 -0.39
C MET A 123 22.56 25.29 -1.24
N SER A 124 22.59 26.52 -1.77
CA SER A 124 23.75 27.14 -2.45
C SER A 124 24.43 28.16 -1.54
#